data_AF-A0A521GGZ9-F1
#
_entry.id   AF-A0A521GGZ9-F1
#
_cell.length_a   1.000
_cell.length_b   1.000
_cell.length_c   1.000
_cell.angle_alpha   90.00
_cell.angle_beta   90.00
_cell.angle_gamma   90.00
#
_symmetry.space_group_name_H-M   'P 1'
#
loop_
_entity.id
_entity.type
_entity.pdbx_description
1 polymer ?
#
loop_
_entity_poly.entity_id
_entity_poly.type
_entity_poly.pdbx_seq_one_letter_code
_entity_poly.pdbx_strand_id
1 'polypeptide(L)'
;MNVKQTRGEILDVLNKLLTRNHDAEEGYQEAAENAKDIELKSMFLAQSRQRAEYAMELDREIRTLGGEPDSGTSLISDLHRAWINIKSSFASNDDKATVQECQRGDQEALDEYNTALQETDLVASTRELLLRQKQSIETAHASMARLALVV
;
A
#
# COMPACT_ATOMS: atom_id res chain seq x y z
N MET A 1 27.77 1.39 -14.55
CA MET A 1 26.55 0.70 -14.08
C MET A 1 26.08 -0.21 -15.21
N ASN A 2 25.75 -1.47 -14.91
CA ASN A 2 25.40 -2.49 -15.92
C ASN A 2 23.87 -2.60 -16.02
N VAL A 3 23.30 -2.74 -17.22
CA VAL A 3 21.85 -2.83 -17.48
C VAL A 3 21.16 -3.92 -16.64
N LYS A 4 21.85 -5.02 -16.34
CA LYS A 4 21.34 -6.09 -15.45
C LYS A 4 21.19 -5.64 -13.99
N GLN A 5 22.03 -4.71 -13.53
CA GLN A 5 22.04 -4.20 -12.15
C GLN A 5 20.85 -3.26 -11.93
N THR A 6 20.61 -2.34 -12.87
CA THR A 6 19.46 -1.43 -12.89
C THR A 6 18.11 -2.15 -12.90
N ARG A 7 17.97 -3.23 -13.68
CA ARG A 7 16.70 -3.98 -13.72
C ARG A 7 16.41 -4.67 -12.39
N GLY A 8 17.43 -5.22 -11.73
CA GLY A 8 17.27 -5.81 -10.40
C GLY A 8 16.76 -4.80 -9.38
N GLU A 9 17.38 -3.61 -9.37
CA GLU A 9 16.97 -2.50 -8.49
C GLU A 9 15.50 -2.08 -8.72
N ILE A 10 15.06 -2.00 -9.99
CA ILE A 10 13.64 -1.72 -10.31
C ILE A 10 12.72 -2.83 -9.79
N LEU A 11 13.09 -4.10 -9.99
CA LEU A 11 12.28 -5.23 -9.52
C LEU A 11 12.18 -5.26 -7.99
N ASP A 12 13.28 -4.95 -7.28
CA ASP A 12 13.30 -4.86 -5.82
C ASP A 12 12.39 -3.74 -5.32
N VAL A 13 12.40 -2.58 -6.00
CA VAL A 13 11.52 -1.45 -5.70
C VAL A 13 10.05 -1.82 -5.92
N LEU A 14 9.72 -2.47 -7.04
CA LEU A 14 8.34 -2.89 -7.32
C LEU A 14 7.86 -3.95 -6.34
N ASN A 15 8.72 -4.89 -5.94
CA ASN A 15 8.40 -5.89 -4.91
C ASN A 15 8.14 -5.25 -3.54
N LYS A 16 8.89 -4.22 -3.16
CA LYS A 16 8.59 -3.45 -1.94
C LYS A 16 7.20 -2.82 -1.98
N LEU A 17 6.85 -2.18 -3.10
CA LEU A 17 5.51 -1.61 -3.28
C LEU A 17 4.41 -2.68 -3.30
N LEU A 18 4.69 -3.86 -3.85
CA LEU A 18 3.78 -5.01 -3.82
C LEU A 18 3.49 -5.42 -2.37
N THR A 19 4.53 -5.63 -1.55
CA THR A 19 4.39 -5.92 -0.11
C THR A 19 3.59 -4.83 0.58
N ARG A 20 3.91 -3.56 0.33
CA ARG A 20 3.23 -2.41 0.97
C ARG A 20 1.74 -2.37 0.66
N ASN A 21 1.33 -2.74 -0.55
CA ASN A 21 -0.08 -2.81 -0.90
C ASN A 21 -0.80 -3.99 -0.23
N HIS A 22 -0.16 -5.15 -0.07
CA HIS A 22 -0.73 -6.25 0.71
C HIS A 22 -0.85 -5.90 2.20
N ASP A 23 0.15 -5.25 2.79
CA ASP A 23 0.10 -4.76 4.18
C ASP A 23 -1.07 -3.78 4.37
N ALA A 24 -1.25 -2.86 3.42
CA ALA A 24 -2.35 -1.91 3.45
C ALA A 24 -3.72 -2.59 3.23
N GLU A 25 -3.82 -3.58 2.33
CA GLU A 25 -5.03 -4.37 2.10
C GLU A 25 -5.54 -5.00 3.41
N GLU A 26 -4.66 -5.72 4.11
CA GLU A 26 -4.99 -6.34 5.39
C GLU A 26 -5.29 -5.27 6.45
N GLY A 27 -4.45 -4.22 6.55
CA GLY A 27 -4.64 -3.18 7.55
C GLY A 27 -5.97 -2.44 7.42
N TYR A 28 -6.41 -2.16 6.20
CA TYR A 28 -7.73 -1.59 5.95
C TYR A 28 -8.87 -2.58 6.24
N GLN A 29 -8.67 -3.87 6.00
CA GLN A 29 -9.65 -4.90 6.34
C GLN A 29 -9.86 -4.95 7.87
N GLU A 30 -8.79 -4.94 8.67
CA GLU A 30 -8.88 -4.87 10.14
C GLU A 30 -9.51 -3.57 10.62
N ALA A 31 -9.13 -2.44 10.03
CA ALA A 31 -9.73 -1.14 10.35
C ALA A 31 -11.24 -1.16 10.12
N ALA A 32 -11.71 -1.78 9.03
CA ALA A 32 -13.14 -1.95 8.76
C ALA A 32 -13.85 -2.89 9.74
N GLU A 33 -13.17 -3.92 10.23
CA GLU A 33 -13.72 -4.86 11.20
C GLU A 33 -13.91 -4.21 12.58
N ASN A 34 -13.01 -3.30 12.96
CA ASN A 34 -13.02 -2.62 14.25
C ASN A 34 -13.75 -1.26 14.25
N ALA A 35 -13.98 -0.66 13.07
CA ALA A 35 -14.69 0.61 12.94
C ALA A 35 -16.16 0.51 13.41
N LYS A 36 -16.57 1.47 14.23
CA LYS A 36 -17.97 1.60 14.70
C LYS A 36 -18.80 2.44 13.75
N ASP A 37 -18.23 3.52 13.22
CA ASP A 37 -18.88 4.35 12.23
C ASP A 37 -19.04 3.62 10.87
N ILE A 38 -20.26 3.66 10.33
CA ILE A 38 -20.64 2.93 9.12
C ILE A 38 -19.98 3.52 7.87
N GLU A 39 -19.78 4.83 7.83
CA GLU A 39 -19.14 5.52 6.72
C GLU A 39 -17.64 5.21 6.70
N LEU A 40 -16.96 5.25 7.86
CA LEU A 40 -15.56 4.84 7.98
C LEU A 40 -15.38 3.37 7.60
N LYS A 41 -16.24 2.48 8.09
CA LYS A 41 -16.20 1.07 7.72
C LYS A 41 -16.30 0.86 6.21
N SER A 42 -17.23 1.56 5.56
CA SER A 42 -17.43 1.47 4.11
C SER A 42 -16.21 1.98 3.34
N MET A 43 -15.62 3.08 3.80
CA MET A 43 -14.40 3.66 3.23
C MET A 43 -13.21 2.71 3.39
N PHE A 44 -12.97 2.16 4.57
CA PHE A 44 -11.88 1.21 4.81
C PHE A 44 -12.01 -0.04 3.93
N LEU A 45 -13.20 -0.61 3.80
CA LEU A 45 -13.43 -1.73 2.86
C LEU A 45 -13.15 -1.35 1.41
N ALA A 46 -13.46 -0.12 1.00
CA ALA A 46 -13.15 0.36 -0.35
C ALA A 46 -11.64 0.51 -0.56
N GLN A 47 -10.92 1.02 0.45
CA GLN A 47 -9.46 1.11 0.43
C GLN A 47 -8.81 -0.27 0.38
N SER A 48 -9.23 -1.22 1.21
CA SER A 48 -8.71 -2.59 1.20
C SER A 48 -8.78 -3.21 -0.21
N ARG A 49 -9.95 -3.15 -0.88
CA ARG A 49 -10.11 -3.63 -2.26
C ARG A 49 -9.20 -2.93 -3.25
N GLN A 50 -9.06 -1.61 -3.13
CA GLN A 50 -8.19 -0.83 -4.01
C GLN A 50 -6.71 -1.22 -3.85
N ARG A 51 -6.26 -1.50 -2.63
CA ARG A 51 -4.88 -1.97 -2.39
C ARG A 51 -4.63 -3.36 -2.96
N ALA A 52 -5.61 -4.26 -2.85
CA ALA A 52 -5.55 -5.57 -3.51
C ALA A 52 -5.40 -5.43 -5.04
N GLU A 53 -6.18 -4.53 -5.66
CA GLU A 53 -6.07 -4.24 -7.09
C GLU A 53 -4.68 -3.71 -7.48
N TYR A 54 -4.09 -2.82 -6.68
CA TYR A 54 -2.74 -2.30 -6.91
C TYR A 54 -1.66 -3.35 -6.77
N ALA A 55 -1.77 -4.24 -5.78
CA ALA A 55 -0.89 -5.39 -5.64
C ALA A 55 -0.97 -6.29 -6.89
N MET A 56 -2.17 -6.57 -7.41
CA MET A 56 -2.34 -7.34 -8.65
C MET A 56 -1.77 -6.66 -9.89
N GLU A 57 -1.79 -5.33 -9.96
CA GLU A 57 -1.17 -4.57 -11.04
C GLU A 57 0.37 -4.64 -10.96
N LEU A 58 0.93 -4.49 -9.76
CA LEU A 58 2.37 -4.58 -9.50
C LEU A 58 2.92 -5.99 -9.77
N ASP A 59 2.24 -7.05 -9.32
CA ASP A 59 2.59 -8.44 -9.63
C ASP A 59 2.70 -8.67 -11.14
N ARG A 60 1.70 -8.17 -11.89
CA ARG A 60 1.69 -8.26 -13.37
C ARG A 60 2.84 -7.48 -14.00
N GLU A 61 3.15 -6.30 -13.49
CA GLU A 61 4.25 -5.47 -13.99
C GLU A 61 5.61 -6.13 -13.72
N ILE A 62 5.83 -6.66 -12.52
CA ILE A 62 7.06 -7.40 -12.16
C ILE A 62 7.28 -8.58 -13.10
N ARG A 63 6.23 -9.38 -13.37
CA ARG A 63 6.29 -10.49 -14.33
C ARG A 63 6.60 -10.00 -15.75
N THR A 64 6.01 -8.88 -16.16
CA THR A 64 6.22 -8.28 -17.49
C THR A 64 7.67 -7.84 -17.69
N LEU A 65 8.31 -7.34 -16.64
CA LEU A 65 9.74 -6.99 -16.63
C LEU A 65 10.67 -8.20 -16.50
N GLY A 66 10.11 -9.42 -16.44
CA GLY A 66 10.82 -10.69 -16.35
C GLY A 66 11.37 -10.98 -14.94
N GLY A 67 10.82 -10.33 -13.92
CA GLY A 67 11.08 -10.65 -12.52
C GLY A 67 10.12 -11.70 -11.97
N GLU A 68 10.45 -12.22 -10.80
CA GLU A 68 9.51 -12.99 -9.99
C GLU A 68 8.95 -12.06 -8.91
N PRO A 69 7.62 -11.89 -8.86
CA PRO A 69 6.96 -11.26 -7.72
C PRO A 69 7.37 -12.01 -6.47
N ASP A 70 7.72 -11.28 -5.42
CA ASP A 70 8.07 -11.87 -4.14
C ASP A 70 6.95 -12.83 -3.77
N SER A 71 7.31 -14.11 -3.67
CA SER A 71 6.30 -15.15 -3.57
C SER A 71 5.57 -15.02 -2.23
N GLY A 72 4.35 -15.57 -2.20
CA GLY A 72 3.50 -15.58 -1.01
C GLY A 72 4.26 -15.94 0.27
N THR A 73 5.28 -16.80 0.30
CA THR A 73 5.97 -17.15 1.57
C THR A 73 6.76 -15.99 2.20
N SER A 74 7.50 -15.20 1.41
CA SER A 74 8.23 -14.03 1.93
C SER A 74 7.25 -12.89 2.21
N LEU A 75 6.33 -12.64 1.27
CA LEU A 75 5.25 -11.67 1.47
C LEU A 75 4.44 -11.98 2.72
N ILE A 76 3.99 -13.23 2.92
CA ILE A 76 3.25 -13.68 4.11
C ILE A 76 4.08 -13.48 5.38
N SER A 77 5.39 -13.67 5.34
CA SER A 77 6.24 -13.49 6.52
C SER A 77 6.38 -12.02 6.93
N ASP A 78 6.55 -11.13 5.95
CA ASP A 78 6.63 -9.69 6.17
C ASP A 78 5.26 -9.10 6.52
N LEU A 79 4.23 -9.51 5.79
CA LEU A 79 2.82 -9.23 6.05
C LEU A 79 2.43 -9.68 7.45
N HIS A 80 2.83 -10.87 7.91
CA HIS A 80 2.51 -11.33 9.27
C HIS A 80 3.10 -10.41 10.35
N ARG A 81 4.29 -9.83 10.14
CA ARG A 81 4.85 -8.86 11.09
C ARG A 81 4.17 -7.51 10.99
N ALA A 82 3.94 -7.01 9.78
CA ALA A 82 3.23 -5.75 9.54
C ALA A 82 1.82 -5.82 10.15
N TRP A 83 1.11 -6.93 9.92
CA TRP A 83 -0.18 -7.26 10.50
C TRP A 83 -0.20 -7.25 12.02
N ILE A 84 0.80 -7.85 12.67
CA ILE A 84 0.94 -7.80 14.13
C ILE A 84 1.08 -6.35 14.62
N ASN A 85 1.89 -5.54 13.94
CA ASN A 85 2.08 -4.13 14.30
C ASN A 85 0.78 -3.34 14.13
N ILE A 86 0.04 -3.58 13.04
CA ILE A 86 -1.26 -2.96 12.77
C ILE A 86 -2.25 -3.33 13.90
N LYS A 87 -2.37 -4.62 14.23
CA LYS A 87 -3.24 -5.08 15.34
C LYS A 87 -2.87 -4.49 16.68
N SER A 88 -1.58 -4.34 16.96
CA SER A 88 -1.12 -3.72 18.21
C SER A 88 -1.54 -2.24 18.30
N SER A 89 -1.69 -1.57 17.16
CA SER A 89 -2.04 -0.14 17.09
C SER A 89 -3.54 0.11 17.26
N PHE A 90 -4.40 -0.89 16.99
CA PHE A 90 -5.86 -0.80 17.15
C PHE A 90 -6.38 -1.13 18.56
N ALA A 91 -5.52 -1.32 19.55
CA ALA A 91 -5.88 -1.78 20.90
C ALA A 91 -6.91 -0.92 21.67
N SER A 92 -7.25 0.29 21.20
CA SER A 92 -8.19 1.21 21.86
C SER A 92 -9.64 1.15 21.37
N ASN A 93 -9.98 0.43 20.28
CA ASN A 93 -11.32 0.46 19.65
C ASN A 93 -11.87 1.90 19.45
N ASP A 94 -10.97 2.83 19.12
CA ASP A 94 -11.26 4.23 18.84
C ASP A 94 -11.16 4.47 17.34
N ASP A 95 -12.28 4.88 16.73
CA ASP A 95 -12.37 5.17 15.30
C ASP A 95 -11.35 6.26 14.90
N LYS A 96 -11.08 7.23 15.79
CA LYS A 96 -10.10 8.28 15.53
C LYS A 96 -8.68 7.74 15.50
N ALA A 97 -8.30 6.91 16.47
CA ALA A 97 -7.00 6.25 16.49
C ALA A 97 -6.82 5.34 15.27
N THR A 98 -7.90 4.66 14.88
CA THR A 98 -7.92 3.79 13.69
C THR A 98 -7.64 4.57 12.43
N VAL A 99 -8.33 5.71 12.23
CA VAL A 99 -8.09 6.59 11.08
C VAL A 99 -6.65 7.14 11.08
N GLN A 100 -6.15 7.58 12.24
CA GLN A 100 -4.77 8.09 12.35
C GLN A 100 -3.73 7.06 11.94
N GLU A 101 -3.94 5.80 12.30
CA GLU A 101 -3.03 4.71 11.93
C GLU A 101 -3.09 4.39 10.43
N CYS A 102 -4.30 4.35 9.84
CA CYS A 102 -4.44 4.23 8.38
C CYS A 102 -3.75 5.39 7.65
N GLN A 103 -3.86 6.62 8.16
CA GLN A 103 -3.20 7.79 7.57
C GLN A 103 -1.67 7.69 7.64
N ARG A 104 -1.12 7.25 8.77
CA ARG A 104 0.32 6.99 8.92
C ARG A 104 0.78 5.94 7.90
N GLY A 105 0.03 4.85 7.78
CA GLY A 105 0.30 3.79 6.81
C GLY A 105 0.29 4.28 5.36
N ASP A 106 -0.68 5.13 5.01
CA ASP A 106 -0.78 5.76 3.69
C ASP A 106 0.37 6.73 3.41
N GLN A 107 0.77 7.55 4.40
CA GLN A 107 1.87 8.48 4.24
C GLN A 107 3.19 7.74 3.97
N GLU A 108 3.46 6.66 4.71
CA GLU A 108 4.62 5.79 4.46
C GLU A 108 4.58 5.15 3.07
N ALA A 109 3.40 4.69 2.63
CA ALA A 109 3.25 4.17 1.27
C ALA A 109 3.58 5.26 0.24
N LEU A 110 3.06 6.49 0.40
CA LEU A 110 3.35 7.60 -0.50
C LEU A 110 4.85 7.93 -0.58
N ASP A 111 5.57 7.84 0.54
CA ASP A 111 7.01 8.06 0.59
C ASP A 111 7.78 6.96 -0.18
N GLU A 112 7.33 5.71 -0.08
CA GLU A 112 7.87 4.60 -0.88
C GLU A 112 7.58 4.76 -2.38
N TYR A 113 6.36 5.17 -2.76
CA TYR A 113 6.03 5.47 -4.15
C TYR A 113 6.87 6.65 -4.70
N ASN A 114 7.08 7.69 -3.89
CA ASN A 114 7.94 8.81 -4.26
C ASN A 114 9.37 8.36 -4.49
N THR A 115 9.89 7.50 -3.61
CA THR A 115 11.23 6.92 -3.75
C THR A 115 11.33 6.09 -5.03
N ALA A 116 10.35 5.22 -5.28
CA ALA A 116 10.29 4.41 -6.50
C ALA A 116 10.26 5.27 -7.76
N LEU A 117 9.52 6.38 -7.75
CA LEU A 117 9.42 7.30 -8.88
C LEU A 117 10.70 8.12 -9.14
N GLN A 118 11.64 8.18 -8.18
CA GLN A 118 12.96 8.79 -8.39
C GLN A 118 13.88 7.92 -9.27
N GLU A 119 13.58 6.64 -9.41
CA GLU A 119 14.35 5.74 -10.29
C GLU A 119 14.28 6.25 -11.75
N THR A 120 15.43 6.54 -12.34
CA THR A 120 15.53 7.18 -13.66
C THR A 120 15.25 6.20 -14.79
N ASP A 121 15.47 4.91 -14.55
CA ASP A 121 15.44 3.86 -15.58
C ASP A 121 14.10 3.12 -15.64
N LEU A 122 13.06 3.63 -14.97
CA LEU A 122 11.70 3.11 -15.10
C LEU A 122 11.18 3.26 -16.53
N VAL A 123 10.65 2.16 -17.08
CA VAL A 123 9.89 2.20 -18.34
C VAL A 123 8.66 3.10 -18.15
N ALA A 124 8.29 3.82 -19.21
CA ALA A 124 7.20 4.80 -19.17
C ALA A 124 5.88 4.20 -18.63
N SER A 125 5.53 2.98 -19.05
CA SER A 125 4.33 2.27 -18.57
C SER A 125 4.37 2.00 -17.06
N THR A 126 5.51 1.58 -16.53
CA THR A 126 5.72 1.36 -15.09
C THR A 126 5.56 2.67 -14.33
N ARG A 127 6.20 3.74 -14.82
CA ARG A 127 6.11 5.06 -14.20
C ARG A 127 4.67 5.58 -14.17
N GLU A 128 3.93 5.43 -15.27
CA GLU A 128 2.51 5.80 -15.34
C GLU A 128 1.65 5.00 -14.37
N LEU A 129 1.87 3.69 -14.25
CA LEU A 129 1.21 2.83 -13.27
C LEU A 129 1.45 3.34 -11.84
N LEU A 130 2.70 3.59 -11.47
CA LEU A 130 3.07 4.08 -10.15
C LEU A 130 2.47 5.45 -9.85
N LEU A 131 2.48 6.38 -10.82
CA LEU A 131 1.87 7.70 -10.67
C LEU A 131 0.36 7.63 -10.44
N ARG A 132 -0.35 6.77 -11.19
CA ARG A 132 -1.81 6.60 -11.02
C ARG A 132 -2.16 6.06 -9.64
N GLN A 133 -1.46 5.03 -9.19
CA GLN A 133 -1.68 4.46 -7.86
C GLN A 133 -1.37 5.49 -6.78
N LYS A 134 -0.20 6.14 -6.84
CA LYS A 134 0.19 7.20 -5.90
C LYS A 134 -0.87 8.31 -5.81
N GLN A 135 -1.33 8.85 -6.94
CA GLN A 135 -2.33 9.93 -6.95
C GLN A 135 -3.66 9.52 -6.30
N SER A 136 -4.06 8.27 -6.51
CA SER A 136 -5.26 7.72 -5.86
C SER A 136 -5.09 7.60 -4.35
N ILE A 137 -3.92 7.15 -3.90
CA ILE A 137 -3.55 7.07 -2.47
C ILE A 137 -3.55 8.47 -1.84
N GLU A 138 -2.96 9.48 -2.49
CA GLU A 138 -2.98 10.87 -2.03
C GLU A 138 -4.42 11.39 -1.85
N THR A 139 -5.30 11.03 -2.78
CA THR A 139 -6.73 11.42 -2.74
C THR A 139 -7.46 10.72 -1.60
N ALA A 140 -7.20 9.43 -1.37
CA ALA A 140 -7.75 8.66 -0.26
C ALA A 140 -7.28 9.22 1.09
N HIS A 141 -5.98 9.47 1.24
CA HIS A 141 -5.35 10.05 2.42
C HIS A 141 -6.00 11.40 2.80
N ALA A 142 -6.20 12.29 1.82
CA ALA A 142 -6.86 13.57 2.03
C ALA A 142 -8.36 13.44 2.36
N SER A 143 -9.03 12.41 1.85
CA SER A 143 -10.45 12.14 2.12
C SER A 143 -10.64 11.60 3.55
N MET A 144 -9.78 10.67 3.98
CA MET A 144 -9.72 10.20 5.36
C MET A 144 -9.48 11.35 6.35
N ALA A 145 -8.57 12.27 6.02
CA ALA A 145 -8.30 13.43 6.87
C ALA A 145 -9.55 14.29 7.11
N ARG A 146 -10.42 14.43 6.11
CA ARG A 146 -11.69 15.16 6.26
C ARG A 146 -12.72 14.39 7.08
N LEU A 147 -12.84 13.09 6.84
CA LEU A 147 -13.77 12.25 7.61
C LEU A 147 -13.37 12.17 9.10
N ALA A 148 -12.08 12.15 9.40
CA ALA A 148 -11.55 12.19 10.77
C ALA A 148 -11.95 13.44 11.58
N LEU A 149 -12.37 14.53 10.93
CA LEU A 149 -12.81 15.77 11.59
C LEU A 149 -14.29 15.76 11.96
N VAL A 150 -15.07 14.83 11.41
CA VAL A 150 -16.54 14.78 11.57
C VAL A 150 -17.03 13.55 12.35
N VAL A 151 -16.13 12.59 12.62
CA VAL A 151 -16.33 11.44 13.52
C VAL A 151 -15.84 11.76 14.94
#